data_AF-A0A7S1LGQ4-F1
#
_entry.id   AF-A0A7S1LGQ4-F1
#
_cell.length_a   1.000
_cell.length_b   1.000
_cell.length_c   1.000
_cell.angle_alpha   90.00
_cell.angle_beta   90.00
_cell.angle_gamma   90.00
#
_symmetry.space_group_name_H-M   'P 1'
#
loop_
_entity.id
_entity.type
_entity.pdbx_description
1 polymer ?
#
loop_
_entity_poly.entity_id
_entity_poly.type
_entity_poly.pdbx_seq_one_letter_code
_entity_poly.pdbx_strand_id
1 'polypeptide(L)'
;SSPPGPRYLTRRARCPVSTMAPMVLPGNLPAKGRRRLPLRRALRRHGSRGIFALVAAAWRRRRQPGPGDAAGQRPAVAAQAEVPFQLQVVGMGLMGSGKSTLLRALALLYGGAWINQDEFWDLGRKAKPAFLQAICRASATPQHEDPGGKAKTSMAPVVAVDKINTLRSHRREVLEALDSKTPRRRLLLRFIHPSDPPNEIGPHVTKLCLERITARGAGHRSLTADNPKLGKILRAIADTFEAPSAEELLQFDAECQVDITKTPSESLQQLLAQLGSRGWLADMQRRMEPRDAVDAARELEEKLHAAGAAPAVPLLPAYWGLFFKEDVQTCALWQGLSNELPRYFTQVREKHVTLLYAGKARSDELAAKACGMPVEDFRRRRLECERWSGQEVEVSLDALARDADAACVAVSLPQDLTCANEHPHITLAHSPQVGPVHSNVLLHHATVHGNPALRRLGPPAPRLRGVVRPFWGYERRPTRHGRPRNSSSGPRPGRAKPAERGRTRGKDQRSAPRGGVGRGVR
;
A
#
# COMPACT_ATOMS: atom_id res chain seq x y z
N SER A 1 32.75 61.98 -20.92
CA SER A 1 31.73 61.71 -19.89
C SER A 1 31.52 60.21 -19.80
N SER A 2 32.30 59.57 -18.94
CA SER A 2 32.29 58.12 -18.69
C SER A 2 32.16 57.93 -17.17
N PRO A 3 31.26 57.07 -16.67
CA PRO A 3 31.06 56.92 -15.24
C PRO A 3 32.21 56.11 -14.61
N PRO A 4 32.68 56.47 -13.41
CA PRO A 4 33.75 55.73 -12.73
C PRO A 4 33.19 54.46 -12.07
N GLY A 5 33.93 53.36 -12.21
CA GLY A 5 33.61 52.05 -11.64
C GLY A 5 33.73 51.98 -10.10
N PRO A 6 33.12 50.96 -9.48
CA PRO A 6 33.07 50.85 -8.03
C PRO A 6 34.37 50.30 -7.44
N ARG A 7 34.86 50.99 -6.40
CA ARG A 7 36.03 50.61 -5.59
C ARG A 7 35.65 49.48 -4.62
N TYR A 8 36.39 48.38 -4.69
CA TYR A 8 36.38 47.29 -3.72
C TYR A 8 37.08 47.71 -2.41
N LEU A 9 36.35 47.69 -1.30
CA LEU A 9 36.91 47.76 0.05
C LEU A 9 36.98 46.35 0.64
N THR A 10 38.19 45.82 0.77
CA THR A 10 38.49 44.57 1.48
C THR A 10 38.73 44.86 2.95
N ARG A 11 37.81 44.43 3.83
CA ARG A 11 38.07 44.36 5.28
C ARG A 11 38.16 42.89 5.69
N ARG A 12 39.39 42.45 5.93
CA ARG A 12 39.74 41.15 6.53
C ARG A 12 39.32 41.15 8.00
N ALA A 13 38.34 40.33 8.36
CA ALA A 13 38.11 39.91 9.74
C ALA A 13 38.77 38.54 9.94
N ARG A 14 39.79 38.50 10.83
CA ARG A 14 40.37 37.26 11.34
C ARG A 14 39.47 36.76 12.47
N CYS A 15 39.00 35.52 12.39
CA CYS A 15 38.48 34.78 13.54
C CYS A 15 39.36 33.56 13.80
N PRO A 16 39.48 33.14 15.08
CA PRO A 16 40.57 32.29 15.53
C PRO A 16 40.31 30.81 15.29
N VAL A 17 41.40 30.10 15.03
CA VAL A 17 41.51 28.64 14.95
C VAL A 17 41.21 28.06 16.34
N SER A 18 40.09 27.35 16.47
CA SER A 18 39.81 26.50 17.63
C SER A 18 40.16 25.06 17.27
N THR A 19 41.17 24.53 17.94
CA THR A 19 41.59 23.14 17.98
C THR A 19 40.45 22.23 18.44
N MET A 20 39.91 21.43 17.52
CA MET A 20 39.03 20.30 17.82
C MET A 20 39.83 19.01 17.86
N ALA A 21 39.74 18.32 18.98
CA ALA A 21 40.36 17.04 19.31
C ALA A 21 39.93 15.90 18.36
N PRO A 22 40.74 14.83 18.22
CA PRO A 22 40.42 13.70 17.37
C PRO A 22 39.23 12.91 17.94
N MET A 23 38.22 12.73 17.08
CA MET A 23 37.05 11.91 17.35
C MET A 23 37.43 10.42 17.29
N VAL A 24 37.39 9.78 18.45
CA VAL A 24 37.63 8.35 18.65
C VAL A 24 36.51 7.53 17.99
N LEU A 25 36.90 6.59 17.13
CA LEU A 25 36.02 5.56 16.55
C LEU A 25 35.51 4.62 17.65
N PRO A 26 34.20 4.38 17.80
CA PRO A 26 33.73 3.31 18.66
C PRO A 26 34.01 1.95 18.01
N GLY A 27 34.86 1.18 18.69
CA GLY A 27 35.24 -0.17 18.33
C GLY A 27 34.08 -1.16 18.34
N ASN A 28 34.27 -2.20 17.52
CA ASN A 28 33.41 -3.37 17.39
C ASN A 28 33.16 -4.04 18.75
N LEU A 29 31.89 -4.15 19.15
CA LEU A 29 31.46 -5.02 20.24
C LEU A 29 31.14 -6.43 19.71
N PRO A 30 31.51 -7.50 20.44
CA PRO A 30 31.34 -8.87 20.00
C PRO A 30 29.89 -9.35 20.12
N ALA A 31 29.48 -10.17 19.15
CA ALA A 31 28.17 -10.82 19.08
C ALA A 31 27.93 -11.73 20.30
N LYS A 32 26.97 -11.35 21.16
CA LYS A 32 26.46 -12.22 22.22
C LYS A 32 25.55 -13.31 21.64
N GLY A 33 26.00 -14.56 21.76
CA GLY A 33 25.28 -15.76 21.35
C GLY A 33 23.95 -15.94 22.09
N ARG A 34 22.88 -16.16 21.33
CA ARG A 34 21.58 -16.60 21.86
C ARG A 34 21.54 -18.12 21.94
N ARG A 35 21.60 -18.66 23.16
CA ARG A 35 21.22 -20.04 23.47
C ARG A 35 19.73 -20.22 23.15
N ARG A 36 19.40 -21.19 22.30
CA ARG A 36 18.03 -21.67 22.07
C ARG A 36 17.74 -22.79 23.08
N LEU A 37 16.73 -22.61 23.93
CA LEU A 37 16.12 -23.70 24.69
C LEU A 37 14.89 -24.23 23.93
N PRO A 38 14.65 -25.55 23.91
CA PRO A 38 13.53 -26.15 23.19
C PRO A 38 12.32 -26.30 24.11
N LEU A 39 11.25 -25.53 23.89
CA LEU A 39 9.95 -25.78 24.51
C LEU A 39 8.86 -25.82 23.43
N ARG A 40 8.85 -26.91 22.66
CA ARG A 40 7.71 -27.33 21.82
C ARG A 40 7.61 -28.84 21.80
N ARG A 41 7.16 -29.43 22.92
CA ARG A 41 6.74 -30.84 22.98
C ARG A 41 5.80 -31.14 24.16
N ALA A 42 4.77 -30.31 24.36
CA ALA A 42 3.63 -30.67 25.20
C ALA A 42 2.44 -29.80 24.80
N LEU A 43 1.62 -30.27 23.85
CA LEU A 43 0.23 -29.89 23.56
C LEU A 43 -0.16 -30.52 22.21
N ARG A 44 -0.11 -31.85 22.18
CA ARG A 44 -0.75 -32.69 21.14
C ARG A 44 -1.29 -33.91 21.85
N ARG A 45 -2.43 -33.75 22.50
CA ARG A 45 -3.35 -34.81 22.98
C ARG A 45 -4.49 -34.09 23.68
N HIS A 46 -5.50 -33.70 22.91
CA HIS A 46 -6.93 -33.68 23.26
C HIS A 46 -7.68 -33.05 22.08
N GLY A 47 -8.62 -33.81 21.51
CA GLY A 47 -9.34 -33.47 20.30
C GLY A 47 -10.20 -32.23 20.48
N SER A 48 -9.96 -31.24 19.62
CA SER A 48 -10.60 -29.92 19.58
C SER A 48 -12.05 -29.93 19.08
N ARG A 49 -12.79 -31.03 19.18
CA ARG A 49 -14.20 -31.10 18.74
C ARG A 49 -15.22 -30.91 19.87
N GLY A 50 -14.86 -31.21 21.13
CA GLY A 50 -15.79 -31.07 22.27
C GLY A 50 -15.90 -29.65 22.85
N ILE A 51 -14.80 -28.90 22.90
CA ILE A 51 -14.74 -27.59 23.56
C ILE A 51 -15.51 -26.52 22.77
N PHE A 52 -15.48 -26.57 21.43
CA PHE A 52 -16.22 -25.60 20.60
C PHE A 52 -17.74 -25.82 20.65
N ALA A 53 -18.22 -27.05 20.83
CA ALA A 53 -19.65 -27.32 21.00
C ALA A 53 -20.17 -26.79 22.35
N LEU A 54 -19.38 -26.90 23.41
CA LEU A 54 -19.72 -26.42 24.75
C LEU A 54 -19.75 -24.88 24.84
N VAL A 55 -18.78 -24.19 24.20
CA VAL A 55 -18.78 -22.72 24.14
C VAL A 55 -19.93 -22.21 23.26
N ALA A 56 -20.21 -22.85 22.12
CA ALA A 56 -21.35 -22.47 21.27
C ALA A 56 -22.73 -22.76 21.90
N ALA A 57 -22.83 -23.78 22.77
CA ALA A 57 -24.05 -24.09 23.52
C ALA A 57 -24.26 -23.14 24.71
N ALA A 58 -23.19 -22.76 25.42
CA ALA A 58 -23.24 -21.77 26.50
C ALA A 58 -23.62 -20.37 25.99
N TRP A 59 -23.17 -20.02 24.78
CA TRP A 59 -23.52 -18.75 24.15
C TRP A 59 -24.97 -18.71 23.62
N ARG A 60 -25.50 -19.83 23.10
CA ARG A 60 -26.90 -19.93 22.66
C ARG A 60 -27.91 -19.80 23.81
N ARG A 61 -27.57 -20.22 25.04
CA ARG A 61 -28.45 -20.06 26.22
C ARG A 61 -28.54 -18.62 26.74
N ARG A 62 -27.61 -17.73 26.37
CA ARG A 62 -27.65 -16.31 26.78
C ARG A 62 -28.48 -15.40 25.87
N ARG A 63 -29.03 -15.92 24.76
CA ARG A 63 -29.65 -15.09 23.71
C ARG A 63 -31.11 -15.40 23.37
N GLN A 64 -31.80 -16.27 24.10
CA GLN A 64 -33.26 -16.35 23.97
C GLN A 64 -33.92 -15.46 25.03
N PRO A 65 -34.64 -14.38 24.64
CA PRO A 65 -35.65 -13.81 25.53
C PRO A 65 -36.73 -14.90 25.71
N GLY A 66 -36.89 -15.39 26.93
CA GLY A 66 -37.95 -16.33 27.26
C GLY A 66 -39.32 -15.69 27.02
N PRO A 67 -40.28 -16.42 26.43
CA PRO A 67 -41.63 -15.90 26.27
C PRO A 67 -42.34 -15.93 27.63
N GLY A 68 -42.65 -14.73 28.15
CA GLY A 68 -43.64 -14.50 29.18
C GLY A 68 -43.30 -15.05 30.57
N ASP A 69 -42.64 -14.25 31.40
CA ASP A 69 -42.71 -14.41 32.85
C ASP A 69 -43.27 -13.14 33.48
N ALA A 70 -44.34 -13.36 34.24
CA ALA A 70 -45.11 -12.38 34.96
C ALA A 70 -44.26 -11.62 36.01
N ALA A 71 -44.76 -10.44 36.36
CA ALA A 71 -44.17 -9.46 37.27
C ALA A 71 -43.81 -10.05 38.66
N GLY A 72 -42.63 -10.66 38.76
CA GLY A 72 -41.95 -10.93 40.03
C GLY A 72 -40.88 -9.87 40.26
N GLN A 73 -41.02 -9.08 41.33
CA GLN A 73 -40.01 -8.10 41.77
C GLN A 73 -38.67 -8.81 41.97
N ARG A 74 -37.73 -8.57 41.04
CA ARG A 74 -36.34 -9.02 41.21
C ARG A 74 -35.71 -8.23 42.36
N PRO A 75 -35.05 -8.91 43.32
CA PRO A 75 -34.32 -8.22 44.38
C PRO A 75 -33.26 -7.31 43.76
N ALA A 76 -33.16 -6.09 44.27
CA ALA A 76 -32.19 -5.09 43.86
C ALA A 76 -30.77 -5.61 44.16
N VAL A 77 -30.18 -6.31 43.20
CA VAL A 77 -28.76 -6.65 43.22
C VAL A 77 -28.00 -5.33 43.13
N ALA A 78 -27.24 -5.00 44.17
CA ALA A 78 -26.40 -3.81 44.22
C ALA A 78 -25.60 -3.71 42.93
N ALA A 79 -25.85 -2.66 42.15
CA ALA A 79 -25.22 -2.42 40.87
C ALA A 79 -23.71 -2.27 41.10
N GLN A 80 -22.94 -3.31 40.75
CA GLN A 80 -21.49 -3.22 40.69
C GLN A 80 -21.18 -2.16 39.64
N ALA A 81 -20.51 -1.08 40.06
CA ALA A 81 -20.09 -0.02 39.15
C ALA A 81 -19.30 -0.65 37.99
N GLU A 82 -19.83 -0.54 36.76
CA GLU A 82 -19.17 -1.11 35.60
C GLU A 82 -17.82 -0.43 35.41
N VAL A 83 -16.78 -1.23 35.14
CA VAL A 83 -15.43 -0.71 34.91
C VAL A 83 -15.46 0.09 33.61
N PRO A 84 -15.02 1.36 33.61
CA PRO A 84 -14.97 2.17 32.40
C PRO A 84 -14.21 1.45 31.29
N PHE A 85 -14.77 1.44 30.08
CA PHE A 85 -14.16 0.79 28.93
C PHE A 85 -14.02 1.75 27.75
N GLN A 86 -13.10 1.42 26.85
CA GLN A 86 -12.93 2.10 25.57
C GLN A 86 -13.78 1.42 24.48
N LEU A 87 -14.59 2.19 23.75
CA LEU A 87 -15.29 1.71 22.56
C LEU A 87 -14.35 1.77 21.35
N GLN A 88 -13.99 0.62 20.80
CA GLN A 88 -13.15 0.49 19.61
C GLN A 88 -14.01 0.14 18.40
N VAL A 89 -14.13 1.06 17.44
CA VAL A 89 -14.99 0.91 16.26
C VAL A 89 -14.15 0.68 15.01
N VAL A 90 -14.42 -0.42 14.30
CA VAL A 90 -13.81 -0.73 13.00
C VAL A 90 -14.86 -0.55 11.91
N GLY A 91 -14.72 0.51 11.10
CA GLY A 91 -15.61 0.71 9.94
C GLY A 91 -15.29 -0.25 8.80
N MET A 92 -16.31 -0.76 8.12
CA MET A 92 -16.18 -1.63 6.95
C MET A 92 -17.14 -1.19 5.85
N GLY A 93 -16.62 -0.87 4.66
CA GLY A 93 -17.42 -0.45 3.51
C GLY A 93 -16.60 0.29 2.45
N LEU A 94 -17.16 0.42 1.25
CA LEU A 94 -16.51 1.07 0.11
C LEU A 94 -16.19 2.55 0.37
N MET A 95 -15.25 3.09 -0.39
CA MET A 95 -14.99 4.53 -0.45
C MET A 95 -16.26 5.26 -0.90
N GLY A 96 -16.55 6.44 -0.34
CA GLY A 96 -17.81 7.16 -0.61
C GLY A 96 -19.03 6.69 0.19
N SER A 97 -18.92 5.64 1.03
CA SER A 97 -20.05 5.11 1.81
C SER A 97 -20.49 5.96 3.00
N GLY A 98 -19.83 7.10 3.27
CA GLY A 98 -20.10 7.94 4.46
C GLY A 98 -19.39 7.51 5.75
N LYS A 99 -18.46 6.53 5.68
CA LYS A 99 -17.66 6.05 6.82
C LYS A 99 -16.97 7.16 7.59
N SER A 100 -16.15 7.95 6.89
CA SER A 100 -15.30 8.96 7.50
C SER A 100 -16.12 9.97 8.29
N THR A 101 -17.21 10.46 7.70
CA THR A 101 -18.12 11.41 8.34
C THR A 101 -18.73 10.82 9.61
N LEU A 102 -19.28 9.59 9.53
CA LEU A 102 -19.95 8.95 10.67
C LEU A 102 -18.97 8.59 11.80
N LEU A 103 -17.82 8.01 11.47
CA LEU A 103 -16.80 7.61 12.45
C LEU A 103 -16.17 8.82 13.14
N ARG A 104 -15.95 9.91 12.39
CA ARG A 104 -15.46 11.17 12.93
C ARG A 104 -16.50 11.83 13.84
N ALA A 105 -17.76 11.89 13.42
CA ALA A 105 -18.84 12.44 14.25
C ALA A 105 -18.96 11.66 15.57
N LEU A 106 -18.87 10.33 15.53
CA LEU A 106 -18.87 9.49 16.74
C LEU A 106 -17.67 9.81 17.65
N ALA A 107 -16.47 10.00 17.08
CA ALA A 107 -15.30 10.37 17.86
C ALA A 107 -15.45 11.77 18.48
N LEU A 108 -15.92 12.77 17.73
CA LEU A 108 -16.17 14.12 18.25
C LEU A 108 -17.20 14.12 19.39
N LEU A 109 -18.29 13.37 19.20
CA LEU A 109 -19.39 13.27 20.16
C LEU A 109 -18.93 12.83 21.56
N TYR A 110 -17.94 11.94 21.65
CA TYR A 110 -17.42 11.44 22.92
C TYR A 110 -16.00 11.92 23.23
N GLY A 111 -15.41 12.78 22.39
CA GLY A 111 -14.02 13.22 22.53
C GLY A 111 -12.99 12.09 22.42
N GLY A 112 -13.25 11.16 21.51
CA GLY A 112 -12.36 10.05 21.16
C GLY A 112 -11.36 10.39 20.07
N ALA A 113 -10.66 9.34 19.62
CA ALA A 113 -9.72 9.39 18.51
C ALA A 113 -10.36 8.84 17.23
N TRP A 114 -10.25 9.57 16.13
CA TRP A 114 -10.56 9.10 14.78
C TRP A 114 -9.25 8.94 14.01
N ILE A 115 -8.97 7.73 13.52
CA ILE A 115 -7.73 7.40 12.80
C ILE A 115 -8.10 6.95 11.39
N ASN A 116 -7.75 7.75 10.39
CA ASN A 116 -8.03 7.46 8.99
C ASN A 116 -6.76 7.09 8.23
N GLN A 117 -6.81 5.98 7.50
CA GLN A 117 -5.68 5.52 6.68
C GLN A 117 -5.27 6.55 5.63
N ASP A 118 -6.23 7.28 5.06
CA ASP A 118 -5.97 8.26 4.02
C ASP A 118 -5.11 9.43 4.53
N GLU A 119 -5.00 9.68 5.85
CA GLU A 119 -4.14 10.74 6.41
C GLU A 119 -2.63 10.40 6.37
N PHE A 120 -2.27 9.17 5.98
CA PHE A 120 -0.88 8.70 5.99
C PHE A 120 -0.31 8.52 4.57
N TRP A 121 -1.05 8.92 3.53
CA TRP A 121 -0.71 8.64 2.13
C TRP A 121 0.66 9.19 1.69
N ASP A 122 1.06 10.34 2.24
CA ASP A 122 2.27 11.06 1.93
C ASP A 122 3.55 10.37 2.44
N LEU A 123 3.40 9.42 3.37
CA LEU A 123 4.49 8.61 3.90
C LEU A 123 4.90 7.44 2.98
N GLY A 124 4.21 7.25 1.85
CA GLY A 124 4.51 6.24 0.85
C GLY A 124 4.59 4.82 1.45
N ARG A 125 5.75 4.17 1.37
CA ARG A 125 5.95 2.81 1.92
C ARG A 125 5.80 2.74 3.45
N LYS A 126 5.92 3.86 4.16
CA LYS A 126 5.76 3.94 5.62
C LYS A 126 4.31 4.26 6.05
N ALA A 127 3.40 4.52 5.10
CA ALA A 127 2.00 4.88 5.36
C ALA A 127 1.29 3.85 6.25
N LYS A 128 1.32 2.58 5.83
CA LYS A 128 0.64 1.50 6.56
C LYS A 128 1.23 1.27 7.97
N PRO A 129 2.56 1.13 8.16
CA PRO A 129 3.14 1.05 9.50
C PRO A 129 2.77 2.24 10.40
N ALA A 130 2.80 3.47 9.87
CA ALA A 130 2.44 4.67 10.64
C ALA A 130 0.96 4.68 11.03
N PHE A 131 0.07 4.28 10.12
CA PHE A 131 -1.36 4.11 10.40
C PHE A 131 -1.62 3.09 11.52
N LEU A 132 -1.00 1.90 11.44
CA LEU A 132 -1.14 0.88 12.50
C LEU A 132 -0.56 1.34 13.84
N GLN A 133 0.56 2.09 13.82
CA GLN A 133 1.14 2.68 15.03
C GLN A 133 0.22 3.75 15.65
N ALA A 134 -0.49 4.53 14.83
CA ALA A 134 -1.48 5.50 15.31
C ALA A 134 -2.65 4.81 16.02
N ILE A 135 -3.15 3.70 15.49
CA ILE A 135 -4.18 2.86 16.15
C ILE A 135 -3.68 2.33 17.49
N CYS A 136 -2.46 1.78 17.52
CA CYS A 136 -1.87 1.26 18.75
C CYS A 136 -1.74 2.34 19.83
N ARG A 137 -1.27 3.54 19.47
CA ARG A 137 -1.17 4.67 20.40
C ARG A 137 -2.54 5.13 20.93
N ALA A 138 -3.55 5.21 20.06
CA ALA A 138 -4.89 5.65 20.46
C ALA A 138 -5.62 4.62 21.35
N SER A 139 -5.31 3.32 21.19
CA SER A 139 -5.93 2.23 21.96
C SER A 139 -5.19 1.86 23.25
N ALA A 140 -3.96 2.35 23.43
CA ALA A 140 -3.18 2.10 24.63
C ALA A 140 -3.77 2.86 25.84
N THR A 141 -3.78 2.21 26.99
CA THR A 141 -3.99 2.88 28.27
C THR A 141 -2.81 3.84 28.49
N PRO A 142 -3.03 5.07 29.00
CA PRO A 142 -1.94 5.94 29.39
C PRO A 142 -1.04 5.18 30.37
N GLN A 143 0.14 4.77 29.92
CA GLN A 143 1.12 4.13 30.79
C GLN A 143 1.78 5.24 31.59
N HIS A 144 1.51 5.23 32.90
CA HIS A 144 2.22 5.93 33.98
C HIS A 144 2.64 7.39 33.74
N GLU A 145 2.21 8.22 34.67
CA GLU A 145 2.59 9.61 34.87
C GLU A 145 4.05 9.86 34.47
N ASP A 146 4.23 10.74 33.48
CA ASP A 146 5.52 11.35 33.23
C ASP A 146 5.97 11.98 34.57
N PRO A 147 7.16 11.64 35.13
CA PRO A 147 7.60 12.11 36.44
C PRO A 147 7.67 13.65 36.57
N GLY A 148 7.48 14.38 35.47
CA GLY A 148 7.33 15.84 35.42
C GLY A 148 5.92 16.39 35.69
N GLY A 149 4.93 15.57 36.07
CA GLY A 149 3.62 16.04 36.54
C GLY A 149 2.76 16.78 35.49
N LYS A 150 3.14 16.76 34.21
CA LYS A 150 2.39 17.42 33.14
C LYS A 150 1.36 16.48 32.53
N ALA A 151 0.10 16.81 32.78
CA ALA A 151 -1.14 16.32 32.16
C ALA A 151 -1.22 14.82 31.84
N LYS A 152 -1.95 14.08 32.68
CA LYS A 152 -2.52 12.76 32.34
C LYS A 152 -3.25 12.86 31.01
N THR A 153 -2.69 12.30 29.95
CA THR A 153 -3.44 12.07 28.72
C THR A 153 -4.54 11.09 29.10
N SER A 154 -5.81 11.52 29.20
CA SER A 154 -6.88 10.58 29.55
C SER A 154 -7.04 9.57 28.42
N MET A 155 -7.36 8.33 28.76
CA MET A 155 -7.73 7.32 27.78
C MET A 155 -8.84 7.87 26.88
N ALA A 156 -8.69 7.73 25.55
CA ALA A 156 -9.75 8.10 24.62
C ALA A 156 -10.95 7.16 24.84
N PRO A 157 -12.16 7.67 25.13
CA PRO A 157 -13.33 6.81 25.36
C PRO A 157 -13.78 6.09 24.10
N VAL A 158 -13.54 6.68 22.92
CA VAL A 158 -13.82 6.09 21.61
C VAL A 158 -12.54 6.07 20.77
N VAL A 159 -12.29 4.96 20.07
CA VAL A 159 -11.25 4.85 19.03
C VAL A 159 -11.93 4.35 17.77
N ALA A 160 -12.09 5.22 16.78
CA ALA A 160 -12.73 4.93 15.51
C ALA A 160 -11.69 4.78 14.40
N VAL A 161 -11.58 3.57 13.84
CA VAL A 161 -10.64 3.23 12.77
C VAL A 161 -11.35 3.31 11.42
N ASP A 162 -10.93 4.28 10.62
CA ASP A 162 -11.48 4.56 9.29
C ASP A 162 -10.57 4.01 8.18
N LYS A 163 -11.02 2.90 7.60
CA LYS A 163 -10.41 2.17 6.50
C LYS A 163 -11.51 1.39 5.78
N ILE A 164 -11.30 1.02 4.52
CA ILE A 164 -12.31 0.26 3.75
C ILE A 164 -12.63 -1.13 4.37
N ASN A 165 -11.63 -1.79 4.95
CA ASN A 165 -11.72 -3.08 5.65
C ASN A 165 -12.51 -4.20 4.93
N THR A 166 -12.51 -4.18 3.59
CA THR A 166 -13.24 -5.13 2.73
C THR A 166 -12.63 -6.54 2.69
N LEU A 167 -11.36 -6.70 3.08
CA LEU A 167 -10.65 -7.98 3.11
C LEU A 167 -10.42 -8.46 4.55
N ARG A 168 -10.39 -9.78 4.78
CA ARG A 168 -10.04 -10.39 6.08
C ARG A 168 -8.68 -9.94 6.58
N SER A 169 -7.71 -9.85 5.68
CA SER A 169 -6.36 -9.39 6.01
C SER A 169 -6.35 -7.95 6.56
N HIS A 170 -7.20 -7.06 6.02
CA HIS A 170 -7.32 -5.68 6.49
C HIS A 170 -7.85 -5.62 7.93
N ARG A 171 -8.92 -6.38 8.21
CA ARG A 171 -9.56 -6.42 9.52
C ARG A 171 -8.63 -7.03 10.57
N ARG A 172 -7.93 -8.11 10.24
CA ARG A 172 -6.97 -8.75 11.14
C ARG A 172 -5.87 -7.79 11.58
N GLU A 173 -5.24 -7.07 10.65
CA GLU A 173 -4.17 -6.11 10.97
C GLU A 173 -4.66 -4.97 11.88
N VAL A 174 -5.89 -4.50 11.66
CA VAL A 174 -6.50 -3.48 12.53
C VAL A 174 -6.78 -4.04 13.92
N LEU A 175 -7.31 -5.27 14.04
CA LEU A 175 -7.57 -5.93 15.32
C LEU A 175 -6.29 -6.21 16.11
N GLU A 176 -5.21 -6.59 15.43
CA GLU A 176 -3.87 -6.73 16.01
C GLU A 176 -3.35 -5.38 16.52
N ALA A 177 -3.49 -4.30 15.75
CA ALA A 177 -3.07 -2.96 16.17
C ALA A 177 -3.91 -2.38 17.32
N LEU A 178 -5.19 -2.77 17.38
CA LEU A 178 -6.09 -2.44 18.49
C LEU A 178 -5.83 -3.31 19.72
N ASP A 179 -4.99 -4.35 19.64
CA ASP A 179 -4.74 -5.25 20.76
C ASP A 179 -3.94 -4.55 21.87
N SER A 180 -4.62 -4.19 22.96
CA SER A 180 -4.11 -3.41 24.08
C SER A 180 -4.68 -3.99 25.37
N LYS A 181 -4.04 -3.68 26.49
CA LYS A 181 -4.48 -4.12 27.82
C LYS A 181 -5.68 -3.33 28.36
N THR A 182 -6.16 -2.34 27.61
CA THR A 182 -7.25 -1.46 28.00
C THR A 182 -8.58 -2.23 28.02
N PRO A 183 -9.39 -2.15 29.10
CA PRO A 183 -10.77 -2.63 29.09
C PRO A 183 -11.53 -2.00 27.92
N ARG A 184 -12.20 -2.82 27.11
CA ARG A 184 -12.72 -2.38 25.82
C ARG A 184 -13.94 -3.14 25.35
N ARG A 185 -14.67 -2.53 24.42
CA ARG A 185 -15.69 -3.16 23.60
C ARG A 185 -15.39 -2.91 22.13
N ARG A 186 -15.34 -3.96 21.31
CA ARG A 186 -15.06 -3.88 19.88
C ARG A 186 -16.34 -3.98 19.06
N LEU A 187 -16.55 -2.97 18.22
CA LEU A 187 -17.66 -2.90 17.28
C LEU A 187 -17.16 -3.05 15.84
N LEU A 188 -17.74 -3.99 15.11
CA LEU A 188 -17.68 -3.97 13.65
C LEU A 188 -18.85 -3.14 13.11
N LEU A 189 -18.56 -2.02 12.45
CA LEU A 189 -19.57 -1.14 11.86
C LEU A 189 -19.62 -1.32 10.34
N ARG A 190 -20.69 -1.92 9.83
CA ARG A 190 -20.81 -2.30 8.42
C ARG A 190 -21.71 -1.33 7.67
N PHE A 191 -21.19 -0.76 6.59
CA PHE A 191 -21.92 0.15 5.72
C PHE A 191 -22.49 -0.65 4.57
N ILE A 192 -23.81 -0.85 4.57
CA ILE A 192 -24.52 -1.72 3.64
C ILE A 192 -25.62 -0.94 2.91
N HIS A 193 -25.96 -1.39 1.71
CA HIS A 193 -27.13 -0.93 1.00
C HIS A 193 -28.29 -1.92 1.22
N PRO A 194 -29.51 -1.47 1.59
CA PRO A 194 -30.61 -2.37 1.94
C PRO A 194 -31.10 -3.24 0.76
N SER A 195 -30.89 -2.79 -0.48
CA SER A 195 -31.22 -3.54 -1.70
C SER A 195 -30.14 -4.53 -2.16
N ASP A 196 -28.96 -4.55 -1.53
CA ASP A 196 -27.93 -5.55 -1.82
C ASP A 196 -28.11 -6.78 -0.91
N PRO A 197 -27.70 -7.98 -1.34
CA PRO A 197 -27.75 -9.16 -0.49
C PRO A 197 -26.97 -8.97 0.83
N PRO A 198 -27.46 -9.57 1.94
CA PRO A 198 -26.75 -9.50 3.20
C PRO A 198 -25.37 -10.15 3.05
N ASN A 199 -24.33 -9.51 3.59
CA ASN A 199 -22.94 -9.98 3.48
C ASN A 199 -22.31 -9.88 2.10
N GLU A 200 -22.79 -8.98 1.26
CA GLU A 200 -22.15 -8.64 -0.01
C GLU A 200 -21.95 -7.13 -0.14
N ILE A 201 -21.00 -6.75 -1.00
CA ILE A 201 -20.87 -5.38 -1.51
C ILE A 201 -21.41 -5.43 -2.93
N GLY A 202 -22.72 -5.21 -3.07
CA GLY A 202 -23.43 -5.42 -4.32
C GLY A 202 -23.36 -4.23 -5.30
N PRO A 203 -24.14 -4.29 -6.39
CA PRO A 203 -24.17 -3.24 -7.39
C PRO A 203 -24.74 -1.92 -6.84
N HIS A 204 -25.69 -1.96 -5.89
CA HIS A 204 -26.33 -0.73 -5.39
C HIS A 204 -25.38 0.08 -4.51
N VAL A 205 -24.65 -0.57 -3.59
CA VAL A 205 -23.64 0.10 -2.76
C VAL A 205 -22.54 0.70 -3.63
N THR A 206 -22.12 -0.02 -4.69
CA THR A 206 -21.09 0.44 -5.63
C THR A 206 -21.56 1.65 -6.42
N LYS A 207 -22.79 1.62 -6.95
CA LYS A 207 -23.41 2.73 -7.69
C LYS A 207 -23.54 3.97 -6.83
N LEU A 208 -24.14 3.86 -5.63
CA LEU A 208 -24.32 5.00 -4.74
C LEU A 208 -22.99 5.60 -4.28
N CYS A 209 -21.98 4.77 -4.01
CA CYS A 209 -20.63 5.24 -3.69
C CYS A 209 -19.99 5.99 -4.87
N LEU A 210 -20.13 5.49 -6.09
CA LEU A 210 -19.64 6.17 -7.30
C LEU A 210 -20.31 7.54 -7.48
N GLU A 211 -21.63 7.61 -7.36
CA GLU A 211 -22.40 8.85 -7.46
C GLU A 211 -21.94 9.87 -6.41
N ARG A 212 -21.77 9.44 -5.15
CA ARG A 212 -21.29 10.30 -4.06
C ARG A 212 -19.87 10.81 -4.28
N ILE A 213 -18.95 9.97 -4.75
CA ILE A 213 -17.59 10.40 -5.04
C ILE A 213 -17.58 11.38 -6.21
N THR A 214 -18.35 11.10 -7.27
CA THR A 214 -18.46 11.97 -8.44
C THR A 214 -19.04 13.33 -8.06
N ALA A 215 -20.11 13.37 -7.27
CA ALA A 215 -20.74 14.60 -6.80
C ALA A 215 -19.82 15.45 -5.89
N ARG A 216 -18.88 14.81 -5.17
CA ARG A 216 -17.86 15.52 -4.37
C ARG A 216 -16.75 16.14 -5.23
N GLY A 217 -16.62 15.76 -6.50
CA GLY A 217 -15.59 16.29 -7.41
C GLY A 217 -14.16 15.93 -6.97
N ALA A 218 -13.29 16.93 -6.90
CA ALA A 218 -11.92 16.81 -6.37
C ALA A 218 -11.88 16.59 -4.84
N GLY A 219 -13.04 16.57 -4.18
CA GLY A 219 -13.29 16.35 -2.75
C GLY A 219 -12.57 15.17 -2.09
N HIS A 220 -12.41 14.09 -2.85
CA HIS A 220 -12.06 12.80 -2.29
C HIS A 220 -10.56 12.53 -2.42
N ARG A 221 -9.85 12.62 -1.29
CA ARG A 221 -8.38 12.53 -1.17
C ARG A 221 -7.73 11.37 -1.94
N SER A 222 -8.32 10.17 -1.86
CA SER A 222 -7.74 8.97 -2.45
C SER A 222 -8.28 8.59 -3.84
N LEU A 223 -9.40 9.20 -4.28
CA LEU A 223 -10.10 8.85 -5.52
C LEU A 223 -10.81 10.08 -6.05
N THR A 224 -10.21 10.77 -7.01
CA THR A 224 -10.79 11.97 -7.60
C THR A 224 -11.91 11.62 -8.59
N ALA A 225 -12.93 12.48 -8.68
CA ALA A 225 -14.07 12.28 -9.58
C ALA A 225 -13.69 12.24 -11.08
N ASP A 226 -12.61 12.92 -11.46
CA ASP A 226 -12.07 12.96 -12.82
C ASP A 226 -11.33 11.68 -13.22
N ASN A 227 -11.12 10.74 -12.29
CA ASN A 227 -10.44 9.49 -12.59
C ASN A 227 -11.32 8.60 -13.49
N PRO A 228 -10.96 8.38 -14.77
CA PRO A 228 -11.78 7.61 -15.71
C PRO A 228 -11.90 6.13 -15.32
N LYS A 229 -11.07 5.67 -14.38
CA LYS A 229 -11.07 4.30 -13.85
C LYS A 229 -11.83 4.18 -12.53
N LEU A 230 -12.40 5.25 -11.98
CA LEU A 230 -13.08 5.26 -10.68
C LEU A 230 -14.11 4.11 -10.54
N GLY A 231 -15.02 3.98 -11.51
CA GLY A 231 -16.00 2.90 -11.50
C GLY A 231 -15.40 1.50 -11.66
N LYS A 232 -14.26 1.35 -12.34
CA LYS A 232 -13.53 0.07 -12.42
C LYS A 232 -12.85 -0.27 -11.09
N ILE A 233 -12.29 0.73 -10.40
CA ILE A 233 -11.65 0.58 -9.10
C ILE A 233 -12.67 0.13 -8.05
N LEU A 234 -13.81 0.83 -7.95
CA LEU A 234 -14.85 0.48 -6.97
C LEU A 234 -15.39 -0.94 -7.19
N ARG A 235 -15.67 -1.30 -8.45
CA ARG A 235 -16.10 -2.68 -8.80
C ARG A 235 -15.04 -3.71 -8.43
N ALA A 236 -13.77 -3.48 -8.77
CA ALA A 236 -12.70 -4.42 -8.40
C ALA A 236 -12.57 -4.62 -6.88
N ILE A 237 -12.81 -3.56 -6.08
CA ILE A 237 -12.82 -3.66 -4.61
C ILE A 237 -14.06 -4.44 -4.13
N ALA A 238 -15.22 -4.22 -4.74
CA ALA A 238 -16.44 -4.97 -4.45
C ALA A 238 -16.30 -6.46 -4.81
N ASP A 239 -15.74 -6.77 -5.98
CA ASP A 239 -15.53 -8.14 -6.48
C ASP A 239 -14.54 -8.96 -5.62
N THR A 240 -13.63 -8.26 -4.93
CA THR A 240 -12.65 -8.89 -4.01
C THR A 240 -13.10 -8.86 -2.56
N PHE A 241 -14.31 -8.38 -2.28
CA PHE A 241 -14.84 -8.30 -0.92
C PHE A 241 -14.89 -9.68 -0.24
N GLU A 242 -14.43 -9.74 0.99
CA GLU A 242 -14.51 -10.93 1.84
C GLU A 242 -15.41 -10.61 3.03
N ALA A 243 -16.62 -11.19 3.03
CA ALA A 243 -17.53 -11.11 4.16
C ALA A 243 -16.84 -11.59 5.46
N PRO A 244 -17.09 -10.94 6.61
CA PRO A 244 -16.58 -11.41 7.89
C PRO A 244 -17.06 -12.84 8.16
N SER A 245 -16.12 -13.77 8.34
CA SER A 245 -16.43 -15.13 8.76
C SER A 245 -16.93 -15.18 10.20
N ALA A 246 -17.62 -16.26 10.59
CA ALA A 246 -18.06 -16.45 11.97
C ALA A 246 -16.90 -16.38 12.97
N GLU A 247 -15.71 -16.89 12.60
CA GLU A 247 -14.49 -16.81 13.42
C GLU A 247 -14.01 -15.36 13.59
N GLU A 248 -14.11 -14.53 12.55
CA GLU A 248 -13.79 -13.11 12.66
C GLU A 248 -14.79 -12.36 13.54
N LEU A 249 -16.08 -12.65 13.39
CA LEU A 249 -17.14 -12.00 14.19
C LEU A 249 -16.99 -12.29 15.69
N LEU A 250 -16.42 -13.43 16.08
CA LEU A 250 -16.09 -13.73 17.49
C LEU A 250 -15.01 -12.81 18.09
N GLN A 251 -14.26 -12.07 17.27
CA GLN A 251 -13.26 -11.10 17.74
C GLN A 251 -13.86 -9.71 18.03
N PHE A 252 -15.15 -9.53 17.72
CA PHE A 252 -15.93 -8.34 18.01
C PHE A 252 -16.95 -8.64 19.09
N ASP A 253 -17.18 -7.69 20.00
CA ASP A 253 -18.21 -7.79 21.02
C ASP A 253 -19.61 -7.55 20.42
N ALA A 254 -19.68 -6.79 19.33
CA ALA A 254 -20.90 -6.57 18.57
C ALA A 254 -20.64 -6.22 17.10
N GLU A 255 -21.70 -6.37 16.32
CA GLU A 255 -21.81 -5.88 14.95
C GLU A 255 -23.00 -4.92 14.88
N CYS A 256 -22.84 -3.83 14.14
CA CYS A 256 -23.92 -2.91 13.76
C CYS A 256 -23.89 -2.68 12.25
N GLN A 257 -25.06 -2.56 11.67
CA GLN A 257 -25.24 -2.23 10.25
C GLN A 257 -25.74 -0.80 10.12
N VAL A 258 -25.17 -0.09 9.15
CA VAL A 258 -25.51 1.28 8.78
C VAL A 258 -26.02 1.23 7.35
N ASP A 259 -27.26 1.67 7.19
CA ASP A 259 -27.88 1.87 5.89
C ASP A 259 -27.26 3.09 5.22
N ILE A 260 -26.52 2.87 4.14
CA ILE A 260 -25.82 3.96 3.46
C ILE A 260 -26.75 4.91 2.70
N THR A 261 -28.03 4.58 2.51
CA THR A 261 -29.01 5.46 1.86
C THR A 261 -29.43 6.61 2.76
N LYS A 262 -29.29 6.45 4.09
CA LYS A 262 -29.60 7.47 5.08
C LYS A 262 -28.62 8.63 5.06
N THR A 263 -29.07 9.77 5.57
CA THR A 263 -28.19 10.89 5.86
C THR A 263 -27.20 10.54 6.98
N PRO A 264 -26.06 11.26 7.09
CA PRO A 264 -25.12 11.04 8.19
C PRO A 264 -25.74 11.20 9.58
N SER A 265 -26.67 12.16 9.76
CA SER A 265 -27.35 12.41 11.03
C SER A 265 -28.28 11.25 11.42
N GLU A 266 -29.09 10.75 10.49
CA GLU A 266 -29.94 9.57 10.72
C GLU A 266 -29.10 8.32 11.00
N SER A 267 -27.98 8.16 10.27
CA SER A 267 -27.04 7.04 10.47
C SER A 267 -26.42 7.07 11.86
N LEU A 268 -26.03 8.26 12.34
CA LEU A 268 -25.50 8.44 13.69
C LEU A 268 -26.56 8.16 14.75
N GLN A 269 -27.78 8.69 14.60
CA GLN A 269 -28.88 8.41 15.52
C GLN A 269 -29.20 6.91 15.59
N GLN A 270 -29.26 6.23 14.44
CA GLN A 270 -29.47 4.78 14.38
C GLN A 270 -28.34 4.01 15.08
N LEU A 271 -27.09 4.43 14.89
CA LEU A 271 -25.95 3.82 15.57
C LEU A 271 -26.02 4.05 17.09
N LEU A 272 -26.33 5.27 17.53
CA LEU A 272 -26.47 5.59 18.95
C LEU A 272 -27.60 4.80 19.61
N ALA A 273 -28.74 4.63 18.93
CA ALA A 273 -29.83 3.79 19.41
C ALA A 273 -29.41 2.31 19.55
N GLN A 274 -28.67 1.78 18.56
CA GLN A 274 -28.13 0.42 18.62
C GLN A 274 -27.11 0.24 19.76
N LEU A 275 -26.25 1.22 20.01
CA LEU A 275 -25.28 1.15 21.11
C LEU A 275 -25.95 1.35 22.48
N GLY A 276 -26.93 2.25 22.57
CA GLY A 276 -27.71 2.50 23.77
C GLY A 276 -28.52 1.29 24.21
N SER A 277 -29.16 0.58 23.28
CA SER A 277 -29.90 -0.66 23.60
C SER A 277 -29.02 -1.81 24.09
N ARG A 278 -27.71 -1.72 23.88
CA ARG A 278 -26.70 -2.67 24.40
C ARG A 278 -26.09 -2.22 25.73
N GLY A 279 -26.46 -1.03 26.24
CA GLY A 279 -25.86 -0.43 27.43
C GLY A 279 -24.46 0.15 27.20
N TRP A 280 -23.95 0.17 25.95
CA TRP A 280 -22.56 0.55 25.69
C TRP A 280 -22.28 2.06 25.81
N LEU A 281 -23.33 2.86 25.96
CA LEU A 281 -23.23 4.31 26.11
C LEU A 281 -23.56 4.78 27.53
N ALA A 282 -23.92 3.88 28.44
CA ALA A 282 -24.42 4.23 29.78
C ALA A 282 -23.43 5.12 30.55
N ASP A 283 -22.13 4.78 30.49
CA ASP A 283 -21.07 5.50 31.20
C ASP A 283 -20.31 6.51 30.32
N MET A 284 -20.75 6.71 29.07
CA MET A 284 -20.08 7.62 28.14
C MET A 284 -20.69 9.01 28.19
N GLN A 285 -19.91 9.99 28.65
CA GLN A 285 -20.30 11.39 28.62
C GLN A 285 -20.20 11.97 27.21
N ARG A 286 -21.32 12.43 26.67
CA ARG A 286 -21.35 13.20 25.40
C ARG A 286 -20.75 14.59 25.62
N ARG A 287 -19.96 15.06 24.66
CA ARG A 287 -19.35 16.39 24.64
C ARG A 287 -20.12 17.42 23.82
N MET A 288 -21.04 16.97 22.98
CA MET A 288 -21.85 17.81 22.09
C MET A 288 -23.11 17.07 21.67
N GLU A 289 -24.01 17.74 20.95
CA GLU A 289 -25.18 17.09 20.38
C GLU A 289 -24.82 16.28 19.12
N PRO A 290 -25.54 15.17 18.82
CA PRO A 290 -25.24 14.34 17.66
C PRO A 290 -25.26 15.10 16.33
N ARG A 291 -26.15 16.09 16.19
CA ARG A 291 -26.23 16.92 14.98
C ARG A 291 -24.98 17.77 14.82
N ASP A 292 -24.57 18.48 15.86
CA ASP A 292 -23.38 19.32 15.86
C ASP A 292 -22.12 18.50 15.58
N ALA A 293 -22.04 17.26 16.09
CA ALA A 293 -20.94 16.36 15.80
C ALA A 293 -20.84 15.98 14.31
N VAL A 294 -21.98 15.80 13.63
CA VAL A 294 -22.02 15.55 12.18
C VAL A 294 -21.63 16.79 11.40
N ASP A 295 -22.17 17.95 11.77
CA ASP A 295 -21.88 19.22 11.09
C ASP A 295 -20.39 19.58 11.24
N ALA A 296 -19.83 19.46 12.45
CA ALA A 296 -18.40 19.63 12.69
C ALA A 296 -17.53 18.62 11.93
N ALA A 297 -17.98 17.37 11.80
CA ALA A 297 -17.27 16.37 11.00
C ALA A 297 -17.22 16.76 9.52
N ARG A 298 -18.33 17.28 8.97
CA ARG A 298 -18.45 17.76 7.58
C ARG A 298 -17.63 19.02 7.33
N GLU A 299 -17.71 20.02 8.21
CA GLU A 299 -16.88 21.22 8.12
C GLU A 299 -15.39 20.87 8.10
N LEU A 300 -14.97 19.89 8.90
CA LEU A 300 -13.58 19.44 8.89
C LEU A 300 -13.25 18.72 7.57
N GLU A 301 -14.15 17.92 7.00
CA GLU A 301 -13.95 17.34 5.65
C GLU A 301 -13.80 18.43 4.59
N GLU A 302 -14.64 19.47 4.64
CA GLU A 302 -14.59 20.61 3.72
C GLU A 302 -13.30 21.42 3.89
N LYS A 303 -12.86 21.68 5.14
CA LYS A 303 -11.57 22.33 5.43
C LYS A 303 -10.39 21.48 4.95
N LEU A 304 -10.43 20.18 5.19
CA LEU A 304 -9.41 19.24 4.73
C LEU A 304 -9.38 19.12 3.20
N HIS A 305 -10.53 19.31 2.55
CA HIS A 305 -10.63 19.42 1.09
C HIS A 305 -10.07 20.76 0.61
N ALA A 306 -10.48 21.89 1.18
CA ALA A 306 -9.98 23.22 0.82
C ALA A 306 -8.46 23.34 1.03
N ALA A 307 -7.94 22.79 2.13
CA ALA A 307 -6.51 22.73 2.41
C ALA A 307 -5.77 21.74 1.50
N GLY A 308 -6.42 20.65 1.08
CA GLY A 308 -5.90 19.73 0.07
C GLY A 308 -6.03 20.23 -1.36
N ALA A 309 -6.88 21.23 -1.59
CA ALA A 309 -7.08 21.96 -2.84
C ALA A 309 -6.18 23.19 -2.97
N ALA A 310 -5.43 23.56 -1.93
CA ALA A 310 -4.18 24.29 -2.16
C ALA A 310 -3.40 23.47 -3.18
N PRO A 311 -2.99 24.03 -4.33
CA PRO A 311 -2.45 23.27 -5.45
C PRO A 311 -1.35 22.40 -4.87
N ALA A 312 -1.62 21.09 -4.76
CA ALA A 312 -0.68 20.15 -4.18
C ALA A 312 0.62 20.44 -4.90
N VAL A 313 1.63 20.97 -4.19
CA VAL A 313 2.85 21.49 -4.83
C VAL A 313 3.26 20.40 -5.81
N PRO A 314 3.13 20.65 -7.12
CA PRO A 314 3.02 19.57 -8.08
C PRO A 314 4.25 18.73 -7.89
N LEU A 315 4.05 17.49 -7.42
CA LEU A 315 5.17 16.58 -7.25
C LEU A 315 5.84 16.50 -8.61
N LEU A 316 7.15 16.64 -8.65
CA LEU A 316 7.85 16.41 -9.89
C LEU A 316 7.86 14.90 -10.15
N PRO A 317 7.80 14.44 -11.41
CA PRO A 317 8.04 13.04 -11.72
C PRO A 317 9.41 12.60 -11.20
N ALA A 318 9.65 11.31 -11.08
CA ALA A 318 11.00 10.83 -10.74
C ALA A 318 12.01 11.24 -11.82
N TYR A 319 11.61 11.21 -13.09
CA TYR A 319 12.35 11.75 -14.23
C TYR A 319 11.42 11.92 -15.44
N TRP A 320 11.86 12.68 -16.42
CA TRP A 320 11.34 12.63 -17.79
C TRP A 320 12.23 11.71 -18.62
N GLY A 321 11.62 10.90 -19.47
CA GLY A 321 12.35 10.00 -20.33
C GLY A 321 11.69 9.82 -21.68
N LEU A 322 12.48 9.34 -22.64
CA LEU A 322 12.03 8.85 -23.93
C LEU A 322 11.83 7.33 -23.84
N PHE A 323 10.59 6.87 -23.98
CA PHE A 323 10.20 5.47 -23.80
C PHE A 323 9.88 4.81 -25.13
N PHE A 324 10.48 3.66 -25.40
CA PHE A 324 10.35 2.98 -26.69
C PHE A 324 9.12 2.06 -26.74
N LYS A 325 8.51 1.95 -27.93
CA LYS A 325 7.44 0.97 -28.17
C LYS A 325 8.00 -0.45 -28.15
N GLU A 326 7.31 -1.38 -27.52
CA GLU A 326 7.69 -2.81 -27.51
C GLU A 326 7.07 -3.52 -28.72
N ASP A 327 7.54 -3.20 -29.93
CA ASP A 327 7.21 -3.96 -31.14
C ASP A 327 8.20 -5.10 -31.39
N VAL A 328 7.90 -5.95 -32.39
CA VAL A 328 8.71 -7.13 -32.72
C VAL A 328 10.15 -6.76 -33.09
N GLN A 329 10.34 -5.67 -33.83
CA GLN A 329 11.67 -5.22 -34.28
C GLN A 329 12.49 -4.68 -33.10
N THR A 330 11.88 -3.85 -32.27
CA THR A 330 12.49 -3.29 -31.05
C THR A 330 12.85 -4.40 -30.07
N CYS A 331 11.97 -5.39 -29.88
CA CYS A 331 12.26 -6.55 -29.03
C CYS A 331 13.41 -7.41 -29.57
N ALA A 332 13.44 -7.68 -30.88
CA ALA A 332 14.53 -8.43 -31.51
C ALA A 332 15.87 -7.69 -31.38
N LEU A 333 15.87 -6.36 -31.53
CA LEU A 333 17.05 -5.53 -31.33
C LEU A 333 17.55 -5.60 -29.88
N TRP A 334 16.66 -5.47 -28.89
CA TRP A 334 17.02 -5.61 -27.48
C TRP A 334 17.57 -6.99 -27.13
N GLN A 335 16.99 -8.04 -27.71
CA GLN A 335 17.51 -9.39 -27.55
C GLN A 335 18.92 -9.50 -28.15
N GLY A 336 19.12 -9.04 -29.39
CA GLY A 336 20.43 -9.04 -30.05
C GLY A 336 21.52 -8.32 -29.24
N LEU A 337 21.20 -7.12 -28.73
CA LEU A 337 22.12 -6.34 -27.90
C LEU A 337 22.35 -6.95 -26.51
N SER A 338 21.42 -7.76 -26.01
CA SER A 338 21.50 -8.37 -24.68
C SER A 338 22.06 -9.80 -24.69
N ASN A 339 22.16 -10.46 -25.85
CA ASN A 339 22.56 -11.86 -25.96
C ASN A 339 23.99 -12.12 -25.45
N GLU A 340 24.88 -11.15 -25.59
CA GLU A 340 26.28 -11.25 -25.16
C GLU A 340 26.50 -10.74 -23.72
N LEU A 341 25.44 -10.35 -23.01
CA LEU A 341 25.58 -9.82 -21.65
C LEU A 341 25.80 -10.97 -20.64
N PRO A 342 26.66 -10.77 -19.63
CA PRO A 342 26.85 -11.76 -18.59
C PRO A 342 25.53 -12.14 -17.92
N ARG A 343 25.31 -13.43 -17.67
CA ARG A 343 24.05 -13.94 -17.09
C ARG A 343 23.72 -13.38 -15.71
N TYR A 344 24.72 -12.87 -14.99
CA TYR A 344 24.53 -12.25 -13.68
C TYR A 344 24.00 -10.81 -13.77
N PHE A 345 23.98 -10.21 -14.96
CA PHE A 345 23.41 -8.87 -15.15
C PHE A 345 21.88 -8.91 -14.96
N THR A 346 21.39 -7.92 -14.23
CA THR A 346 19.96 -7.63 -14.14
C THR A 346 19.56 -6.77 -15.33
N GLN A 347 18.75 -7.32 -16.23
CA GLN A 347 18.22 -6.56 -17.38
C GLN A 347 17.22 -5.49 -16.91
N VAL A 348 17.40 -4.27 -17.39
CA VAL A 348 16.44 -3.18 -17.24
C VAL A 348 15.22 -3.51 -18.08
N ARG A 349 14.03 -3.60 -17.48
CA ARG A 349 12.82 -4.00 -18.23
C ARG A 349 12.38 -2.94 -19.22
N GLU A 350 12.17 -1.74 -18.71
CA GLU A 350 11.67 -0.62 -19.49
C GLU A 350 12.87 0.19 -20.01
N LYS A 351 13.24 -0.07 -21.27
CA LYS A 351 14.30 0.67 -21.95
C LYS A 351 13.84 2.11 -22.21
N HIS A 352 14.65 3.07 -21.80
CA HIS A 352 14.37 4.48 -22.00
C HIS A 352 15.66 5.27 -22.01
N VAL A 353 15.60 6.49 -22.56
CA VAL A 353 16.63 7.52 -22.38
C VAL A 353 16.16 8.44 -21.27
N THR A 354 16.94 8.62 -20.20
CA THR A 354 16.63 9.62 -19.17
C THR A 354 16.97 11.01 -19.71
N LEU A 355 15.96 11.88 -19.82
CA LEU A 355 16.14 13.26 -20.32
C LEU A 355 16.43 14.22 -19.16
N LEU A 356 15.67 14.13 -18.07
CA LEU A 356 15.87 14.96 -16.89
C LEU A 356 15.50 14.18 -15.63
N TYR A 357 16.43 14.02 -14.69
CA TYR A 357 16.17 13.38 -13.40
C TYR A 357 15.73 14.41 -12.36
N ALA A 358 14.62 14.15 -11.69
CA ALA A 358 14.06 15.04 -10.66
C ALA A 358 13.91 14.38 -9.29
N GLY A 359 14.22 13.08 -9.17
CA GLY A 359 14.34 12.40 -7.88
C GLY A 359 13.07 12.36 -7.03
N LYS A 360 11.88 12.57 -7.62
CA LYS A 360 10.61 12.76 -6.90
C LYS A 360 10.64 13.96 -5.94
N ALA A 361 11.43 14.97 -6.28
CA ALA A 361 11.48 16.20 -5.52
C ALA A 361 10.10 16.86 -5.47
N ARG A 362 9.84 17.55 -4.37
CA ARG A 362 8.61 18.33 -4.18
C ARG A 362 8.71 19.74 -4.76
N SER A 363 9.87 20.12 -5.28
CA SER A 363 10.10 21.43 -5.88
C SER A 363 11.28 21.40 -6.84
N ASP A 364 11.35 22.39 -7.73
CA ASP A 364 12.45 22.55 -8.69
C ASP A 364 13.80 22.76 -7.96
N GLU A 365 13.82 23.42 -6.80
CA GLU A 365 15.04 23.66 -6.03
C GLU A 365 15.63 22.37 -5.46
N LEU A 366 14.77 21.49 -4.91
CA LEU A 366 15.20 20.19 -4.40
C LEU A 366 15.65 19.27 -5.53
N ALA A 367 14.99 19.34 -6.69
CA ALA A 367 15.35 18.56 -7.87
C ALA A 367 16.70 19.01 -8.44
N ALA A 368 16.87 20.31 -8.64
CA ALA A 368 18.09 20.93 -9.14
C ALA A 368 19.29 20.60 -8.24
N LYS A 369 19.10 20.69 -6.92
CA LYS A 369 20.11 20.27 -5.93
C LYS A 369 20.47 18.79 -6.06
N ALA A 370 19.48 17.92 -6.28
CA ALA A 370 19.70 16.47 -6.38
C ALA A 370 20.47 16.07 -7.65
N CYS A 371 20.33 16.80 -8.75
CA CYS A 371 21.10 16.60 -9.98
C CYS A 371 22.34 17.48 -10.09
N GLY A 372 22.66 18.28 -9.06
CA GLY A 372 23.83 19.14 -9.05
C GLY A 372 23.79 20.26 -10.10
N MET A 373 22.61 20.75 -10.47
CA MET A 373 22.45 21.79 -11.49
C MET A 373 21.83 23.08 -10.92
N PRO A 374 22.06 24.25 -11.55
CA PRO A 374 21.38 25.48 -11.18
C PRO A 374 19.85 25.38 -11.33
N VAL A 375 19.10 26.01 -10.42
CA VAL A 375 17.63 25.92 -10.41
C VAL A 375 17.02 26.43 -11.71
N GLU A 376 17.54 27.52 -12.27
CA GLU A 376 17.06 28.08 -13.55
C GLU A 376 17.32 27.14 -14.74
N ASP A 377 18.45 26.43 -14.74
CA ASP A 377 18.74 25.42 -15.77
C ASP A 377 17.82 24.21 -15.65
N PHE A 378 17.53 23.78 -14.41
CA PHE A 378 16.56 22.71 -14.16
C PHE A 378 15.17 23.12 -14.66
N ARG A 379 14.70 24.31 -14.31
CA ARG A 379 13.40 24.87 -14.74
C ARG A 379 13.29 24.92 -16.26
N ARG A 380 14.31 25.45 -16.94
CA ARG A 380 14.35 25.50 -18.41
C ARG A 380 14.23 24.11 -19.04
N ARG A 381 15.04 23.15 -18.58
CA ARG A 381 15.01 21.76 -19.09
C ARG A 381 13.71 21.04 -18.76
N ARG A 382 13.10 21.32 -17.60
CA ARG A 382 11.78 20.78 -17.22
C ARG A 382 10.70 21.25 -18.21
N LEU A 383 10.64 22.55 -18.46
CA LEU A 383 9.68 23.13 -19.41
C LEU A 383 9.86 22.57 -20.83
N GLU A 384 11.10 22.35 -21.27
CA GLU A 384 11.39 21.69 -22.54
C GLU A 384 10.88 20.24 -22.57
N CYS A 385 11.13 19.46 -21.50
CA CYS A 385 10.62 18.09 -21.40
C CYS A 385 9.08 18.03 -21.36
N GLU A 386 8.44 19.01 -20.72
CA GLU A 386 6.98 19.15 -20.69
C GLU A 386 6.43 19.48 -22.07
N ARG A 387 7.06 20.40 -22.81
CA ARG A 387 6.71 20.71 -24.20
C ARG A 387 6.78 19.48 -25.11
N TRP A 388 7.80 18.64 -24.93
CA TRP A 388 7.98 17.41 -25.69
C TRP A 388 7.08 16.25 -25.22
N SER A 389 6.46 16.34 -24.05
CA SER A 389 5.70 15.23 -23.48
C SER A 389 4.52 14.83 -24.38
N GLY A 390 4.40 13.53 -24.65
CA GLY A 390 3.42 12.95 -25.58
C GLY A 390 3.87 12.90 -27.04
N GLN A 391 4.96 13.59 -27.40
CA GLN A 391 5.47 13.58 -28.77
C GLN A 391 6.32 12.34 -29.04
N GLU A 392 6.22 11.83 -30.29
CA GLU A 392 7.05 10.74 -30.78
C GLU A 392 8.38 11.29 -31.31
N VAL A 393 9.48 10.66 -30.91
CA VAL A 393 10.85 11.05 -31.25
C VAL A 393 11.61 9.83 -31.75
N GLU A 394 12.34 10.01 -32.85
CA GLU A 394 13.24 9.01 -33.42
C GLU A 394 14.69 9.28 -32.98
N VAL A 395 15.40 8.24 -32.54
CA VAL A 395 16.80 8.31 -32.09
C VAL A 395 17.65 7.29 -32.83
N SER A 396 18.93 7.57 -33.04
CA SER A 396 19.91 6.58 -33.54
C SER A 396 20.65 5.92 -32.39
N LEU A 397 20.95 4.64 -32.55
CA LEU A 397 21.78 3.86 -31.63
C LEU A 397 23.21 3.83 -32.17
N ASP A 398 24.13 4.50 -31.51
CA ASP A 398 25.44 4.77 -32.10
C ASP A 398 26.48 3.71 -31.70
N ALA A 399 26.52 3.36 -30.41
CA ALA A 399 27.48 2.39 -29.89
C ALA A 399 26.98 1.66 -28.64
N LEU A 400 27.38 0.41 -28.51
CA LEU A 400 27.22 -0.39 -27.29
C LEU A 400 28.47 -0.23 -26.42
N ALA A 401 28.30 0.25 -25.20
CA ALA A 401 29.34 0.30 -24.18
C ALA A 401 29.07 -0.74 -23.09
N ARG A 402 30.11 -1.47 -22.68
CA ARG A 402 30.02 -2.51 -21.64
C ARG A 402 31.28 -2.58 -20.79
N ASP A 403 31.13 -2.65 -19.48
CA ASP A 403 32.18 -3.07 -18.56
C ASP A 403 31.72 -4.30 -17.72
N ALA A 404 32.41 -4.58 -16.61
CA ALA A 404 32.07 -5.67 -15.70
C ALA A 404 30.76 -5.43 -14.93
N ASP A 405 30.26 -4.21 -14.91
CA ASP A 405 29.22 -3.71 -14.02
C ASP A 405 27.97 -3.19 -14.74
N ALA A 406 28.08 -2.72 -15.97
CA ALA A 406 26.93 -2.25 -16.74
C ALA A 406 27.10 -2.46 -18.25
N ALA A 407 25.96 -2.43 -18.93
CA ALA A 407 25.88 -2.33 -20.38
C ALA A 407 24.84 -1.29 -20.76
N CYS A 408 25.21 -0.38 -21.66
CA CYS A 408 24.34 0.66 -22.17
C CYS A 408 24.61 0.96 -23.64
N VAL A 409 23.63 1.58 -24.30
CA VAL A 409 23.75 2.03 -25.69
C VAL A 409 23.79 3.54 -25.69
N ALA A 410 24.86 4.12 -26.23
CA ALA A 410 24.92 5.55 -26.53
C ALA A 410 23.97 5.87 -27.68
N VAL A 411 23.23 6.98 -27.56
CA VAL A 411 22.25 7.39 -28.56
C VAL A 411 22.43 8.84 -28.96
N SER A 412 22.10 9.15 -30.21
CA SER A 412 21.98 10.52 -30.67
C SER A 412 20.51 10.93 -30.65
N LEU A 413 20.24 12.04 -29.97
CA LEU A 413 18.92 12.67 -29.91
C LEU A 413 18.82 13.75 -31.01
N PRO A 414 17.60 14.10 -31.46
CA PRO A 414 17.41 15.28 -32.30
C PRO A 414 17.92 16.55 -31.61
N GLN A 415 18.40 17.52 -32.40
CA GLN A 415 19.01 18.76 -31.90
C GLN A 415 18.09 19.55 -30.95
N ASP A 416 16.77 19.49 -31.16
CA ASP A 416 15.77 20.22 -30.39
C ASP A 416 15.32 19.52 -29.09
N LEU A 417 15.79 18.29 -28.85
CA LEU A 417 15.47 17.52 -27.64
C LEU A 417 16.65 17.54 -26.67
N THR A 418 16.53 18.34 -25.61
CA THR A 418 17.59 18.47 -24.61
C THR A 418 17.65 17.25 -23.68
N CYS A 419 18.87 16.92 -23.26
CA CYS A 419 19.15 15.88 -22.27
C CYS A 419 20.09 16.44 -21.20
N ALA A 420 19.78 16.19 -19.93
CA ALA A 420 20.58 16.61 -18.78
C ALA A 420 21.84 15.76 -18.62
N ASN A 421 21.83 14.51 -19.09
CA ASN A 421 23.03 13.69 -19.13
C ASN A 421 23.94 14.17 -20.27
N GLU A 422 25.24 14.27 -19.98
CA GLU A 422 26.27 14.60 -20.98
C GLU A 422 26.28 13.60 -22.16
N HIS A 423 26.03 12.33 -21.84
CA HIS A 423 25.95 11.25 -22.82
C HIS A 423 24.55 10.61 -22.78
N PRO A 424 23.63 11.00 -23.69
CA PRO A 424 22.34 10.35 -23.82
C PRO A 424 22.51 8.85 -24.08
N HIS A 425 21.82 8.03 -23.31
CA HIS A 425 22.00 6.58 -23.39
C HIS A 425 20.78 5.80 -22.92
N ILE A 426 20.76 4.53 -23.29
CA ILE A 426 19.78 3.53 -22.87
C ILE A 426 20.52 2.50 -22.03
N THR A 427 20.20 2.39 -20.73
CA THR A 427 20.76 1.32 -19.90
C THR A 427 20.10 -0.01 -20.27
N LEU A 428 20.90 -0.98 -20.70
CA LEU A 428 20.41 -2.32 -21.04
C LEU A 428 20.35 -3.20 -19.80
N ALA A 429 21.42 -3.26 -19.02
CA ALA A 429 21.51 -4.09 -17.84
C ALA A 429 22.65 -3.62 -16.93
N HIS A 430 22.64 -4.09 -15.69
CA HIS A 430 23.67 -3.77 -14.68
C HIS A 430 23.92 -4.95 -13.75
N SER A 431 25.10 -5.02 -13.13
CA SER A 431 25.43 -5.99 -12.10
C SER A 431 24.54 -5.76 -10.87
N PRO A 432 24.28 -6.78 -10.04
CA PRO A 432 23.50 -6.63 -8.82
C PRO A 432 24.09 -5.62 -7.81
N GLN A 433 25.39 -5.34 -7.90
CA GLN A 433 26.14 -4.48 -7.00
C GLN A 433 26.03 -3.00 -7.36
N VAL A 434 25.79 -2.67 -8.64
CA VAL A 434 25.67 -1.29 -9.11
C VAL A 434 24.26 -0.97 -9.56
N GLY A 435 23.92 0.32 -9.57
CA GLY A 435 22.66 0.82 -10.11
C GLY A 435 22.78 1.22 -11.59
N PRO A 436 21.65 1.42 -12.30
CA PRO A 436 21.64 1.93 -13.68
C PRO A 436 22.39 3.26 -13.88
N VAL A 437 22.54 4.06 -12.82
CA VAL A 437 23.29 5.34 -12.85
C VAL A 437 24.76 5.16 -13.24
N HIS A 438 25.33 3.96 -13.07
CA HIS A 438 26.70 3.63 -13.47
C HIS A 438 26.95 3.82 -14.97
N SER A 439 25.91 3.69 -15.81
CA SER A 439 26.01 3.91 -17.26
C SER A 439 26.54 5.31 -17.64
N ASN A 440 26.26 6.33 -16.82
CA ASN A 440 26.83 7.68 -17.02
C ASN A 440 28.35 7.68 -16.90
N VAL A 441 28.86 7.02 -15.86
CA VAL A 441 30.30 6.92 -15.56
C VAL A 441 30.99 6.10 -16.65
N LEU A 442 30.39 4.99 -17.06
CA LEU A 442 30.90 4.14 -18.15
C LEU A 442 31.09 4.92 -19.46
N LEU A 443 30.09 5.70 -19.88
CA LEU A 443 30.18 6.46 -21.13
C LEU A 443 31.14 7.65 -21.04
N HIS A 444 31.20 8.32 -19.89
CA HIS A 444 32.17 9.38 -19.66
C HIS A 444 33.60 8.86 -19.80
N HIS A 445 33.95 7.76 -19.12
CA HIS A 445 35.26 7.13 -19.26
C HIS A 445 35.53 6.62 -20.68
N ALA A 446 34.52 6.07 -21.36
CA ALA A 446 34.67 5.58 -22.72
C ALA A 446 35.04 6.71 -23.71
N THR A 447 34.46 7.89 -23.51
CA THR A 447 34.69 9.08 -24.34
C THR A 447 36.05 9.72 -24.05
N VAL A 448 36.41 9.88 -22.78
CA VAL A 448 37.65 10.57 -22.37
C VAL A 448 38.90 9.74 -22.65
N HIS A 449 38.87 8.42 -22.40
CA HIS A 449 40.06 7.58 -22.44
C HIS A 449 40.18 6.71 -23.69
N GLY A 450 39.22 6.78 -24.63
CA GLY A 450 39.22 5.93 -25.83
C GLY A 450 39.14 4.44 -25.47
N ASN A 451 38.02 4.03 -24.87
CA ASN A 451 37.92 2.70 -24.27
C ASN A 451 37.64 1.59 -25.32
N PRO A 452 38.40 0.47 -25.32
CA PRO A 452 38.10 -0.71 -26.13
C PRO A 452 36.71 -1.34 -25.85
N ALA A 453 36.05 -0.95 -24.76
CA ALA A 453 34.69 -1.37 -24.41
C ALA A 453 33.58 -0.85 -25.34
N LEU A 454 33.89 0.10 -26.24
CA LEU A 454 32.89 0.72 -27.10
C LEU A 454 32.81 0.01 -28.46
N ARG A 455 31.73 -0.73 -28.68
CA ARG A 455 31.43 -1.39 -29.97
C ARG A 455 30.46 -0.52 -30.76
N ARG A 456 30.94 0.13 -31.82
CA ARG A 456 30.07 0.88 -32.74
C ARG A 456 29.04 -0.04 -33.38
N LEU A 457 27.80 0.42 -33.46
CA LEU A 457 26.75 -0.27 -34.22
C LEU A 457 26.95 0.12 -35.69
N GLY A 458 27.12 -0.87 -36.57
CA GLY A 458 27.55 -0.64 -37.96
C GLY A 458 26.58 0.23 -38.77
N PRO A 459 27.03 0.84 -39.90
CA PRO A 459 26.17 1.67 -40.73
C PRO A 459 25.18 0.81 -41.57
N PRO A 460 23.90 1.21 -41.69
CA PRO A 460 23.28 2.34 -41.00
C PRO A 460 23.00 2.00 -39.52
N ALA A 461 23.26 2.98 -38.63
CA ALA A 461 22.96 2.83 -37.22
C ALA A 461 21.46 2.51 -37.01
N PRO A 462 21.11 1.52 -36.17
CA PRO A 462 19.71 1.21 -35.88
C PRO A 462 18.98 2.44 -35.33
N ARG A 463 17.73 2.64 -35.74
CA ARG A 463 16.89 3.76 -35.30
C ARG A 463 15.68 3.25 -34.54
N LEU A 464 15.28 3.99 -33.51
CA LEU A 464 14.13 3.64 -32.68
C LEU A 464 13.23 4.84 -32.45
N ARG A 465 11.92 4.57 -32.37
CA ARG A 465 10.90 5.56 -32.05
C ARG A 465 10.43 5.38 -30.61
N GLY A 466 10.44 6.47 -29.87
CA GLY A 466 9.94 6.53 -28.51
C GLY A 466 9.01 7.69 -28.29
N VAL A 467 8.32 7.71 -27.15
CA VAL A 467 7.46 8.81 -26.73
C VAL A 467 8.06 9.44 -25.48
N VAL A 468 8.19 10.77 -25.49
CA VAL A 468 8.64 11.51 -24.31
C VAL A 468 7.50 11.54 -23.29
N ARG A 469 7.77 11.18 -22.04
CA ARG A 469 6.77 11.27 -20.97
C ARG A 469 7.39 11.36 -19.58
N PRO A 470 6.67 11.94 -18.61
CA PRO A 470 7.08 11.89 -17.21
C PRO A 470 6.93 10.47 -16.63
N PHE A 471 7.86 10.07 -15.77
CA PHE A 471 7.82 8.81 -15.04
C PHE A 471 7.69 9.05 -13.54
N TRP A 472 6.57 8.64 -12.97
CA TRP A 472 6.20 8.94 -11.58
C TRP A 472 6.75 7.94 -10.54
N GLY A 473 7.34 6.83 -10.99
CA GLY A 473 7.96 5.83 -10.11
C GLY A 473 7.00 4.93 -9.32
N TYR A 474 5.68 5.15 -9.39
CA TYR A 474 4.66 4.20 -8.94
C TYR A 474 4.29 3.17 -10.02
N GLU A 475 4.66 3.42 -11.28
CA GLU A 475 4.40 2.51 -12.41
C GLU A 475 5.36 1.33 -12.50
N ARG A 476 6.35 1.21 -11.60
CA ARG A 476 7.23 0.03 -11.58
C ARG A 476 6.39 -1.21 -11.29
N ARG A 477 6.03 -1.96 -12.33
CA ARG A 477 5.61 -3.35 -12.19
C ARG A 477 6.67 -4.05 -11.34
N PRO A 478 6.30 -4.74 -10.25
CA PRO A 478 7.27 -5.39 -9.39
C PRO A 478 8.25 -6.20 -10.25
N THR A 479 9.54 -5.97 -10.06
CA THR A 479 10.58 -6.80 -10.68
C THR A 479 10.35 -8.21 -10.17
N ARG A 480 9.72 -9.06 -11.00
CA ARG A 480 9.74 -10.50 -10.76
C ARG A 480 11.19 -10.91 -10.90
N HIS A 481 11.92 -10.91 -9.79
CA HIS A 481 13.08 -11.78 -9.60
C HIS A 481 12.55 -13.21 -9.48
N GLY A 482 11.84 -13.66 -10.50
CA GLY A 482 11.50 -15.06 -10.66
C GLY A 482 12.78 -15.73 -11.10
N ARG A 483 13.47 -16.40 -10.17
CA ARG A 483 14.31 -17.53 -10.56
C ARG A 483 13.51 -18.34 -11.58
N PRO A 484 14.04 -18.65 -12.78
CA PRO A 484 13.36 -19.59 -13.66
C PRO A 484 13.10 -20.85 -12.82
N ARG A 485 11.83 -21.17 -12.60
CA ARG A 485 11.47 -22.47 -12.04
C ARG A 485 11.90 -23.46 -13.10
N ASN A 486 13.02 -24.14 -12.88
CA ASN A 486 13.38 -25.33 -13.63
C ASN A 486 12.24 -26.34 -13.44
N SER A 487 11.30 -26.36 -14.38
CA SER A 487 10.29 -27.40 -14.51
C SER A 487 10.94 -28.61 -15.17
N SER A 488 11.80 -29.29 -14.41
CA SER A 488 12.28 -30.62 -14.73
C SER A 488 11.98 -31.56 -13.56
N SER A 489 10.70 -31.70 -13.23
CA SER A 489 10.21 -32.84 -12.46
C SER A 489 9.70 -33.87 -13.45
N GLY A 490 10.61 -34.73 -13.93
CA GLY A 490 10.22 -35.97 -14.59
C GLY A 490 9.46 -36.88 -13.61
N PRO A 491 8.63 -37.81 -14.13
CA PRO A 491 7.83 -38.71 -13.30
C PRO A 491 8.75 -39.66 -12.51
N ARG A 492 8.59 -39.69 -11.18
CA ARG A 492 9.22 -40.69 -10.32
C ARG A 492 8.58 -42.07 -10.58
N PRO A 493 9.35 -43.16 -10.66
CA PRO A 493 8.79 -44.51 -10.81
C PRO A 493 8.01 -44.90 -9.55
N GLY A 494 6.87 -45.55 -9.76
CA GLY A 494 5.94 -45.99 -8.73
C GLY A 494 6.58 -46.96 -7.73
N ARG A 495 6.38 -46.68 -6.44
CA ARG A 495 6.73 -47.56 -5.33
C ARG A 495 5.60 -48.58 -5.14
N ALA A 496 5.89 -49.84 -5.46
CA ALA A 496 4.96 -50.96 -5.28
C ALA A 496 4.52 -51.11 -3.81
N LYS A 497 3.23 -51.34 -3.59
CA LYS A 497 2.66 -51.74 -2.29
C LYS A 497 2.81 -53.26 -2.10
N PRO A 498 3.04 -53.75 -0.87
CA PRO A 498 3.12 -55.19 -0.61
C PRO A 498 1.74 -55.83 -0.64
N ALA A 499 1.69 -57.06 -1.14
CA ALA A 499 0.52 -57.91 -1.27
C ALA A 499 -0.03 -58.35 0.10
N GLU A 500 -1.34 -58.17 0.27
CA GLU A 500 -2.10 -58.73 1.38
C GLU A 500 -2.71 -60.06 0.92
N ARG A 501 -2.30 -61.17 1.55
CA ARG A 501 -2.86 -62.51 1.35
C ARG A 501 -4.17 -62.62 2.13
N GLY A 502 -5.23 -63.10 1.49
CA GLY A 502 -6.48 -63.40 2.20
C GLY A 502 -7.56 -64.09 1.38
N ARG A 503 -7.50 -65.43 1.35
CA ARG A 503 -8.63 -66.39 1.38
C ARG A 503 -9.72 -66.37 0.29
N THR A 504 -9.54 -67.31 -0.65
CA THR A 504 -10.41 -68.47 -0.98
C THR A 504 -11.93 -68.37 -1.17
N ARG A 505 -12.35 -69.11 -2.22
CA ARG A 505 -13.67 -69.66 -2.61
C ARG A 505 -14.44 -68.76 -3.57
N GLY A 506 -14.86 -69.21 -4.75
CA GLY A 506 -14.75 -70.50 -5.42
C GLY A 506 -15.81 -70.54 -6.53
N LYS A 507 -15.60 -71.41 -7.54
CA LYS A 507 -16.55 -71.80 -8.61
C LYS A 507 -17.04 -70.62 -9.49
N ASP A 508 -17.38 -70.75 -10.75
CA ASP A 508 -17.49 -71.85 -11.69
C ASP A 508 -17.59 -71.21 -13.09
N GLN A 509 -17.22 -71.98 -14.11
CA GLN A 509 -17.80 -71.96 -15.47
C GLN A 509 -17.43 -70.79 -16.41
N ARG A 510 -16.77 -71.12 -17.54
CA ARG A 510 -17.32 -71.19 -18.92
C ARG A 510 -17.73 -69.79 -19.43
N SER A 511 -17.38 -69.30 -20.60
CA SER A 511 -16.89 -69.89 -21.84
C SER A 511 -16.80 -68.75 -22.87
N ALA A 512 -15.77 -68.78 -23.71
CA ALA A 512 -15.81 -68.46 -25.15
C ALA A 512 -16.21 -67.04 -25.65
N PRO A 513 -15.81 -66.69 -26.90
CA PRO A 513 -15.36 -65.35 -27.26
C PRO A 513 -16.19 -64.72 -28.41
N ARG A 514 -15.60 -63.69 -29.05
CA ARG A 514 -16.04 -62.90 -30.24
C ARG A 514 -16.67 -61.57 -29.82
N GLY A 515 -16.39 -60.44 -30.44
CA GLY A 515 -15.68 -60.11 -31.67
C GLY A 515 -16.04 -58.66 -32.04
N GLY A 516 -15.48 -58.12 -33.12
CA GLY A 516 -15.94 -56.86 -33.75
C GLY A 516 -15.19 -55.62 -33.23
N VAL A 517 -14.25 -55.02 -33.98
CA VAL A 517 -14.43 -54.21 -35.22
C VAL A 517 -15.15 -52.88 -34.96
N GLY A 518 -14.51 -51.78 -35.35
CA GLY A 518 -15.15 -50.47 -35.59
C GLY A 518 -14.37 -49.32 -34.95
N ARG A 519 -13.39 -48.73 -35.65
CA ARG A 519 -13.52 -47.56 -36.55
C ARG A 519 -13.71 -46.22 -35.85
N GLY A 520 -12.77 -45.31 -36.16
CA GLY A 520 -12.97 -43.86 -36.25
C GLY A 520 -13.02 -43.14 -34.90
N VAL A 521 -12.62 -41.90 -34.75
CA VAL A 521 -12.41 -40.78 -35.69
C VAL A 521 -11.33 -39.87 -35.08
N ARG A 522 -10.79 -38.98 -35.92
CA ARG A 522 -9.81 -37.90 -35.63
C ARG A 522 -9.98 -37.16 -34.31
#